data_AF-A0AAF0ZYR1-F1
#
_entry.id   AF-A0AAF0ZYR1-F1
#
_cell.length_a   1.000
_cell.length_b   1.000
_cell.length_c   1.000
_cell.angle_alpha   90.00
_cell.angle_beta   90.00
_cell.angle_gamma   90.00
#
_symmetry.space_group_name_H-M   'P 1'
#
loop_
_entity.id
_entity.type
_entity.pdbx_description
1 polymer ?
#
loop_
_entity_poly.entity_id
_entity_poly.type
_entity_poly.pdbx_seq_one_letter_code
_entity_poly.pdbx_strand_id
1 'polypeptide(L)'
;MATTTEANDEASRRSTTKIVDASLWWDPFPHLLAELESVSPSSDLPPPLEKKIKVNHAWFLDTVSLFKPPNLKSREALDASRLKIGLHQITVEADKKEAALKISSALCLDEVQSYILVDRTINQKSIVADGVFHELPHLVMLQYYLERQCLMKCTRHIIMQAWSIKGVLSSWNRDDNASDKEKRWKLVPALYIATRSQDSFIVDEAQKLISDGLDRKFFSVLQENLHSNFPENMDVDLYTLWAEEIVIEDNLVLDVLFLIFYEFCPCTGELWKKLCSLYEGFISNSYNFGKLAVSAEAVSSIYHAKLQLLLILIETLDLENLLQMVHDETPFRLLLTVH
;
A
#
# COMPACT_ATOMS: atom_id res chain seq x y z
N MET A 1 -22.92 33.95 55.40
CA MET A 1 -22.36 32.59 55.37
C MET A 1 -22.92 31.89 54.16
N ALA A 2 -22.09 31.76 53.13
CA ALA A 2 -22.42 31.09 51.88
C ALA A 2 -22.04 29.61 51.96
N THR A 3 -22.51 28.86 50.94
CA THR A 3 -22.01 27.57 50.43
C THR A 3 -22.21 26.33 51.28
N THR A 4 -23.03 25.38 50.79
CA THR A 4 -22.63 23.99 50.47
C THR A 4 -23.84 23.15 50.05
N THR A 5 -24.29 23.29 48.80
CA THR A 5 -25.21 22.32 48.17
C THR A 5 -24.98 22.13 46.67
N GLU A 6 -23.74 22.31 46.21
CA GLU A 6 -23.32 22.06 44.81
C GLU A 6 -22.21 21.01 44.71
N ALA A 7 -22.05 20.15 45.72
CA ALA A 7 -20.93 19.20 45.78
C ALA A 7 -21.28 17.76 45.35
N ASN A 8 -22.46 17.51 44.75
CA ASN A 8 -22.86 16.14 44.38
C ASN A 8 -23.20 15.92 42.90
N ASP A 9 -23.03 16.91 42.02
CA ASP A 9 -23.23 16.74 40.56
C ASP A 9 -21.94 16.52 39.75
N GLU A 10 -20.76 16.48 40.38
CA GLU A 10 -19.48 16.19 39.70
C GLU A 10 -19.01 14.73 39.81
N ALA A 11 -19.71 13.89 40.57
CA ALA A 11 -19.33 12.49 40.81
C ALA A 11 -19.92 11.47 39.80
N SER A 12 -20.34 11.91 38.61
CA SER A 12 -20.73 11.00 37.52
C SER A 12 -20.40 11.52 36.12
N ARG A 13 -19.17 11.99 35.88
CA ARG A 13 -18.59 11.85 34.54
C ARG A 13 -18.29 10.36 34.34
N ARG A 14 -19.31 9.58 33.92
CA ARG A 14 -19.10 8.20 33.46
C ARG A 14 -17.99 8.25 32.42
N SER A 15 -16.86 7.57 32.69
CA SER A 15 -15.85 7.28 31.68
C SER A 15 -16.46 6.31 30.67
N THR A 16 -17.20 6.85 29.71
CA THR A 16 -17.84 6.07 28.66
C THR A 16 -16.74 5.49 27.78
N THR A 17 -16.74 4.16 27.64
CA THR A 17 -15.86 3.45 26.72
C THR A 17 -16.70 2.88 25.58
N LYS A 18 -16.33 3.18 24.34
CA LYS A 18 -16.95 2.60 23.15
C LYS A 18 -16.01 1.59 22.50
N ILE A 19 -16.54 0.44 22.10
CA ILE A 19 -15.82 -0.57 21.34
C ILE A 19 -16.14 -0.36 19.87
N VAL A 20 -15.09 -0.31 19.04
CA VAL A 20 -15.19 -0.16 17.58
C VAL A 20 -14.45 -1.31 16.88
N ASP A 21 -14.62 -1.38 15.56
CA ASP A 21 -14.04 -2.43 14.71
C ASP A 21 -12.50 -2.45 14.83
N ALA A 22 -11.93 -3.63 15.05
CA ALA A 22 -10.50 -3.82 15.19
C ALA A 22 -9.73 -3.49 13.90
N SER A 23 -10.37 -3.60 12.73
CA SER A 23 -9.73 -3.31 11.45
C SER A 23 -9.49 -1.80 11.23
N LEU A 24 -9.95 -0.93 12.12
CA LEU A 24 -9.68 0.51 12.08
C LEU A 24 -8.27 0.84 12.60
N TRP A 25 -7.61 -0.10 13.27
CA TRP A 25 -6.25 0.07 13.76
C TRP A 25 -5.21 -0.55 12.82
N TRP A 26 -4.07 0.12 12.67
CA TRP A 26 -2.86 -0.40 12.04
C TRP A 26 -1.64 0.09 12.80
N ASP A 27 -0.56 -0.68 12.84
CA ASP A 27 0.73 -0.18 13.32
C ASP A 27 1.41 0.65 12.21
N PRO A 28 2.22 1.68 12.55
CA PRO A 28 2.82 2.55 11.53
C PRO A 28 3.65 1.79 10.49
N PHE A 29 3.26 1.87 9.22
CA PHE A 29 3.96 1.20 8.13
C PHE A 29 5.38 1.70 7.87
N PRO A 30 5.74 2.98 8.13
CA PRO A 30 7.12 3.42 8.01
C PRO A 30 8.10 2.60 8.86
N HIS A 31 7.68 2.15 10.04
CA HIS A 31 8.51 1.28 10.89
C HIS A 31 8.66 -0.11 10.29
N LEU A 32 7.58 -0.70 9.78
CA LEU A 32 7.63 -2.01 9.13
C LEU A 32 8.50 -1.98 7.87
N LEU A 33 8.39 -0.91 7.07
CA LEU A 33 9.22 -0.71 5.88
C LEU A 33 10.71 -0.62 6.26
N ALA A 34 11.05 0.18 7.28
CA ALA A 34 12.43 0.30 7.74
C ALA A 34 13.00 -1.04 8.23
N GLU A 35 12.18 -1.86 8.89
CA GLU A 35 12.58 -3.22 9.28
C GLU A 35 12.81 -4.12 8.05
N LEU A 36 11.94 -4.08 7.05
CA LEU A 36 12.10 -4.83 5.79
C LEU A 36 13.39 -4.42 5.06
N GLU A 37 13.62 -3.11 4.88
CA GLU A 37 14.78 -2.58 4.17
C GLU A 37 16.11 -2.83 4.90
N SER A 38 16.07 -3.05 6.21
CA SER A 38 17.26 -3.39 7.00
C SER A 38 17.76 -4.83 6.78
N VAL A 39 16.92 -5.71 6.22
CA VAL A 39 17.24 -7.11 5.97
C VAL A 39 17.92 -7.26 4.60
N SER A 40 18.94 -8.12 4.52
CA SER A 40 19.58 -8.40 3.24
C SER A 40 18.62 -9.17 2.31
N PRO A 41 18.52 -8.81 1.01
CA PRO A 41 17.57 -9.44 0.08
C PRO A 41 17.73 -10.97 -0.07
N SER A 42 18.92 -11.50 0.24
CA SER A 42 19.28 -12.91 0.13
C SER A 42 19.27 -13.68 1.46
N SER A 43 18.89 -13.05 2.57
CA SER A 43 18.78 -13.68 3.90
C SER A 43 17.33 -14.01 4.27
N ASP A 44 17.13 -15.07 5.05
CA ASP A 44 15.82 -15.33 5.65
C ASP A 44 15.37 -14.16 6.52
N LEU A 45 14.06 -13.95 6.55
CA LEU A 45 13.46 -12.95 7.41
C LEU A 45 13.56 -13.41 8.87
N PRO A 46 13.92 -12.52 9.80
CA PRO A 46 13.84 -12.81 11.22
C PRO A 46 12.40 -13.24 11.60
N PRO A 47 12.20 -14.27 12.44
CA PRO A 47 10.85 -14.73 12.83
C PRO A 47 9.89 -13.64 13.35
N PRO A 48 10.35 -12.61 14.09
CA PRO A 48 9.49 -11.49 14.47
C PRO A 48 8.93 -10.71 13.28
N LEU A 49 9.73 -10.53 12.23
CA LEU A 49 9.35 -9.82 11.01
C LEU A 49 8.39 -10.67 10.15
N GLU A 50 8.63 -11.98 10.05
CA GLU A 50 7.68 -12.90 9.42
C GLU A 50 6.29 -12.82 10.07
N LYS A 51 6.25 -12.80 11.41
CA LYS A 51 4.99 -12.66 12.15
C LYS A 51 4.31 -11.33 11.84
N LYS A 52 5.05 -10.22 11.75
CA LYS A 52 4.50 -8.90 11.39
C LYS A 52 3.91 -8.92 9.99
N ILE A 53 4.61 -9.52 9.02
CA ILE A 53 4.12 -9.64 7.65
C ILE A 53 2.82 -10.46 7.62
N LYS A 54 2.80 -11.64 8.26
CA LYS A 54 1.59 -12.49 8.34
C LYS A 54 0.38 -11.76 8.93
N VAL A 55 0.59 -11.00 10.01
CA VAL A 55 -0.50 -10.26 10.67
C VAL A 55 -1.01 -9.12 9.79
N ASN A 56 -0.16 -8.54 8.93
CA ASN A 56 -0.51 -7.47 8.01
C ASN A 56 -0.94 -7.96 6.61
N HIS A 57 -1.10 -9.27 6.40
CA HIS A 57 -1.51 -9.84 5.11
C HIS A 57 -2.73 -9.12 4.51
N ALA A 58 -3.79 -8.90 5.31
CA ALA A 58 -4.99 -8.19 4.86
C ALA A 58 -4.69 -6.75 4.42
N TRP A 59 -3.77 -6.05 5.10
CA TRP A 59 -3.32 -4.72 4.71
C TRP A 59 -2.55 -4.73 3.40
N PHE A 60 -1.71 -5.73 3.14
CA PHE A 60 -1.03 -5.85 1.85
C PHE A 60 -1.99 -6.19 0.71
N LEU A 61 -3.00 -7.03 0.96
CA LEU A 61 -3.96 -7.47 -0.04
C LEU A 61 -4.99 -6.38 -0.39
N ASP A 62 -5.66 -5.82 0.62
CA ASP A 62 -6.69 -4.82 0.44
C ASP A 62 -6.12 -3.39 0.36
N THR A 63 -4.82 -3.22 0.62
CA THR A 63 -4.05 -2.00 0.39
C THR A 63 -4.72 -0.76 1.00
N VAL A 64 -4.97 0.25 0.18
CA VAL A 64 -5.56 1.51 0.59
C VAL A 64 -7.05 1.41 0.89
N SER A 65 -7.74 0.34 0.50
CA SER A 65 -9.17 0.14 0.79
C SER A 65 -9.45 -0.10 2.29
N LEU A 66 -8.43 -0.42 3.09
CA LEU A 66 -8.55 -0.50 4.55
C LEU A 66 -8.46 0.86 5.25
N PHE A 67 -8.10 1.93 4.52
CA PHE A 67 -8.42 3.30 4.92
C PHE A 67 -9.87 3.57 4.51
N LYS A 68 -10.79 3.31 5.45
CA LYS A 68 -12.22 3.24 5.19
C LYS A 68 -12.82 4.64 4.96
N PRO A 69 -13.93 4.75 4.22
CA PRO A 69 -14.66 6.00 4.10
C PRO A 69 -15.35 6.40 5.41
N PRO A 70 -15.86 7.64 5.53
CA PRO A 70 -16.55 8.13 6.72
C PRO A 70 -17.72 7.23 7.13
N ASN A 71 -17.88 7.02 8.44
CA ASN A 71 -18.84 6.08 9.00
C ASN A 71 -19.56 6.68 10.22
N LEU A 72 -20.90 6.72 10.17
CA LEU A 72 -21.71 7.26 11.25
C LEU A 72 -21.40 6.62 12.63
N LYS A 73 -21.14 5.30 12.67
CA LYS A 73 -20.81 4.61 13.93
C LYS A 73 -19.44 5.04 14.47
N SER A 74 -18.46 5.27 13.58
CA SER A 74 -17.14 5.77 13.95
C SER A 74 -17.22 7.22 14.45
N ARG A 75 -18.02 8.06 13.79
CA ARG A 75 -18.29 9.43 14.24
C ARG A 75 -18.89 9.48 15.64
N GLU A 76 -19.96 8.72 15.88
CA GLU A 76 -20.62 8.63 17.18
C GLU A 76 -19.72 8.02 18.26
N ALA A 77 -18.77 7.14 17.87
CA ALA A 77 -17.84 6.57 18.83
C ALA A 77 -16.92 7.63 19.46
N LEU A 78 -16.59 8.70 18.72
CA LEU A 78 -15.80 9.81 19.24
C LEU A 78 -16.56 10.69 20.26
N ASP A 79 -17.84 10.43 20.55
CA ASP A 79 -18.53 11.05 21.69
C ASP A 79 -18.18 10.38 23.03
N ALA A 80 -17.54 9.22 23.01
CA ALA A 80 -17.09 8.53 24.20
C ALA A 80 -15.74 9.06 24.71
N SER A 81 -15.50 8.98 26.02
CA SER A 81 -14.22 9.40 26.61
C SER A 81 -13.03 8.50 26.23
N ARG A 82 -13.30 7.23 25.89
CA ARG A 82 -12.30 6.24 25.50
C ARG A 82 -12.81 5.35 24.38
N LEU A 83 -11.92 5.05 23.44
CA LEU A 83 -12.14 4.07 22.39
C LEU A 83 -11.36 2.79 22.68
N LYS A 84 -11.99 1.65 22.45
CA LYS A 84 -11.32 0.34 22.41
C LYS A 84 -11.38 -0.19 20.97
N ILE A 85 -10.22 -0.38 20.36
CA ILE A 85 -10.03 -0.79 18.96
C ILE A 85 -9.22 -2.09 18.96
N GLY A 86 -9.92 -3.22 18.92
CA GLY A 86 -9.26 -4.52 19.15
C GLY A 86 -8.56 -4.59 20.51
N LEU A 87 -7.24 -4.72 20.50
CA LEU A 87 -6.38 -4.75 21.69
C LEU A 87 -5.93 -3.36 22.15
N HIS A 88 -6.16 -2.32 21.34
CA HIS A 88 -5.70 -0.97 21.59
C HIS A 88 -6.76 -0.14 22.30
N GLN A 89 -6.30 0.83 23.09
CA GLN A 89 -7.18 1.75 23.79
C GLN A 89 -6.64 3.18 23.70
N ILE A 90 -7.51 4.12 23.32
CA ILE A 90 -7.16 5.52 23.12
C ILE A 90 -8.11 6.39 23.93
N THR A 91 -7.58 7.45 24.54
CA THR A 91 -8.38 8.48 25.19
C THR A 91 -8.81 9.51 24.15
N VAL A 92 -10.08 9.89 24.17
CA VAL A 92 -10.63 10.89 23.24
C VAL A 92 -10.56 12.27 23.89
N GLU A 93 -9.78 13.15 23.29
CA GLU A 93 -9.64 14.56 23.68
C GLU A 93 -10.47 15.42 22.73
N ALA A 94 -11.13 16.46 23.26
CA ALA A 94 -12.06 17.30 22.49
C ALA A 94 -11.36 17.99 21.30
N ASP A 95 -10.17 18.54 21.52
CA ASP A 95 -9.42 19.26 20.49
C ASP A 95 -8.95 18.32 19.37
N LYS A 96 -8.46 17.12 19.74
CA LYS A 96 -8.07 16.07 18.78
C LYS A 96 -9.27 15.57 17.98
N LYS A 97 -10.44 15.43 18.62
CA LYS A 97 -11.68 15.05 17.96
C LYS A 97 -12.10 16.09 16.93
N GLU A 98 -12.11 17.37 17.28
CA GLU A 98 -12.49 18.42 16.33
C GLU A 98 -11.58 18.41 15.09
N ALA A 99 -10.27 18.29 15.30
CA ALA A 99 -9.32 18.14 14.21
C ALA A 99 -9.59 16.87 13.38
N ALA A 100 -9.84 15.73 14.02
CA ALA A 100 -10.14 14.46 13.35
C ALA A 100 -11.38 14.55 12.45
N LEU A 101 -12.43 15.24 12.89
CA LEU A 101 -13.64 15.43 12.07
C LEU A 101 -13.38 16.30 10.83
N LYS A 102 -12.55 17.35 10.97
CA LYS A 102 -12.13 18.18 9.82
C LYS A 102 -11.29 17.36 8.83
N ILE A 103 -10.35 16.57 9.33
CA ILE A 103 -9.50 15.66 8.52
C ILE A 103 -10.35 14.61 7.81
N SER A 104 -11.27 13.97 8.53
CA SER A 104 -12.18 12.95 7.98
C SER A 104 -12.95 13.50 6.78
N SER A 105 -13.51 14.71 6.92
CA SER A 105 -14.21 15.38 5.82
C SER A 105 -13.29 15.76 4.66
N ALA A 106 -12.04 16.15 4.92
CA ALA A 106 -11.10 16.58 3.90
C ALA A 106 -10.54 15.39 3.10
N LEU A 107 -10.21 14.28 3.77
CA LEU A 107 -9.57 13.10 3.16
C LEU A 107 -10.56 11.99 2.80
N CYS A 108 -11.86 12.18 3.08
CA CYS A 108 -12.87 11.13 2.99
C CYS A 108 -12.45 9.86 3.75
N LEU A 109 -11.94 10.04 4.96
CA LEU A 109 -11.42 8.97 5.81
C LEU A 109 -12.34 8.75 7.01
N ASP A 110 -12.44 7.51 7.49
CA ASP A 110 -13.16 7.13 8.71
C ASP A 110 -12.75 8.00 9.89
N GLU A 111 -13.72 8.41 10.70
CA GLU A 111 -13.52 9.37 11.78
C GLU A 111 -12.56 8.84 12.86
N VAL A 112 -12.58 7.52 13.15
CA VAL A 112 -11.67 6.91 14.12
C VAL A 112 -10.26 6.80 13.52
N GLN A 113 -10.12 6.44 12.24
CA GLN A 113 -8.80 6.42 11.58
C GLN A 113 -8.20 7.82 11.48
N SER A 114 -9.03 8.83 11.20
CA SER A 114 -8.64 10.25 11.23
C SER A 114 -8.17 10.67 12.63
N TYR A 115 -8.85 10.21 13.68
CA TYR A 115 -8.42 10.47 15.07
C TYR A 115 -7.08 9.81 15.39
N ILE A 116 -6.86 8.56 14.96
CA ILE A 116 -5.58 7.86 15.13
C ILE A 116 -4.44 8.64 14.49
N LEU A 117 -4.63 9.15 13.27
CA LEU A 117 -3.63 9.97 12.59
C LEU A 117 -3.35 11.26 13.34
N VAL A 118 -4.39 12.02 13.72
CA VAL A 118 -4.25 13.26 14.50
C VAL A 118 -3.49 13.00 15.80
N ASP A 119 -3.86 11.97 16.54
CA ASP A 119 -3.20 11.60 17.80
C ASP A 119 -1.73 11.25 17.59
N ARG A 120 -1.40 10.43 16.58
CA ARG A 120 -0.01 10.08 16.23
C ARG A 120 0.80 11.30 15.82
N THR A 121 0.26 12.14 14.94
CA THR A 121 0.95 13.35 14.46
C THR A 121 1.22 14.31 15.61
N ILE A 122 0.28 14.49 16.54
CA ILE A 122 0.49 15.37 17.71
C ILE A 122 1.51 14.76 18.68
N ASN A 123 1.42 13.46 18.96
CA ASN A 123 2.33 12.80 19.91
C ASN A 123 3.77 12.69 19.39
N GLN A 124 3.98 12.60 18.08
CA GLN A 124 5.31 12.68 17.46
C GLN A 124 5.92 14.08 17.57
N LYS A 125 5.10 15.14 17.65
CA LYS A 125 5.52 16.55 17.68
C LYS A 125 5.93 17.09 19.06
N SER A 126 6.47 16.27 19.97
CA SER A 126 7.15 16.83 21.16
C SER A 126 8.44 17.63 20.83
N ILE A 127 8.76 17.79 19.53
CA ILE A 127 9.84 18.62 19.01
C ILE A 127 9.21 19.79 18.21
N VAL A 128 9.25 20.99 18.82
CA VAL A 128 8.90 22.35 18.31
C VAL A 128 7.51 22.92 18.65
N ALA A 129 7.59 24.03 19.40
CA ALA A 129 6.60 24.85 20.11
C ALA A 129 5.30 25.33 19.40
N ASP A 130 4.25 25.42 20.23
CA ASP A 130 3.21 26.47 20.43
C ASP A 130 2.56 27.26 19.26
N GLY A 131 2.79 26.88 18.00
CA GLY A 131 2.11 27.47 16.82
C GLY A 131 1.36 26.47 15.92
N VAL A 132 1.30 25.20 16.33
CA VAL A 132 1.20 24.02 15.44
C VAL A 132 -0.21 23.73 14.87
N PHE A 133 -1.27 24.33 15.40
CA PHE A 133 -2.64 23.97 14.99
C PHE A 133 -3.03 24.46 13.58
N HIS A 134 -2.41 25.53 13.07
CA HIS A 134 -2.67 26.00 11.70
C HIS A 134 -2.09 25.05 10.62
N GLU A 135 -0.98 24.38 10.91
CA GLU A 135 -0.33 23.42 9.99
C GLU A 135 -0.73 21.95 10.26
N LEU A 136 -1.53 21.70 11.29
CA LEU A 136 -1.97 20.35 11.65
C LEU A 136 -2.65 19.63 10.47
N PRO A 137 -3.53 20.26 9.67
CA PRO A 137 -4.13 19.60 8.51
C PRO A 137 -3.10 19.10 7.50
N HIS A 138 -2.13 19.94 7.15
CA HIS A 138 -1.07 19.61 6.21
C HIS A 138 -0.22 18.44 6.72
N LEU A 139 0.15 18.46 8.00
CA LEU A 139 1.01 17.45 8.60
C LEU A 139 0.29 16.10 8.80
N VAL A 140 -1.00 16.13 9.12
CA VAL A 140 -1.82 14.90 9.18
C VAL A 140 -2.01 14.30 7.79
N MET A 141 -2.20 15.14 6.77
CA MET A 141 -2.33 14.70 5.38
C MET A 141 -1.03 14.09 4.86
N LEU A 142 0.13 14.71 5.13
CA LEU A 142 1.44 14.11 4.86
C LEU A 142 1.58 12.74 5.54
N GLN A 143 1.23 12.65 6.83
CA GLN A 143 1.28 11.37 7.54
C GLN A 143 0.36 10.33 6.90
N TYR A 144 -0.85 10.71 6.48
CA TYR A 144 -1.80 9.81 5.82
C TYR A 144 -1.23 9.21 4.53
N TYR A 145 -0.69 10.06 3.64
CA TYR A 145 -0.09 9.58 2.39
C TYR A 145 1.20 8.82 2.61
N LEU A 146 2.02 9.22 3.58
CA LEU A 146 3.20 8.46 3.99
C LEU A 146 2.84 7.04 4.42
N GLU A 147 1.81 6.85 5.24
CA GLU A 147 1.36 5.52 5.68
C GLU A 147 0.91 4.66 4.49
N ARG A 148 0.11 5.22 3.57
CA ARG A 148 -0.37 4.54 2.36
C ARG A 148 0.78 4.11 1.45
N GLN A 149 1.72 5.02 1.19
CA GLN A 149 2.87 4.75 0.36
C GLN A 149 3.82 3.74 1.01
N CYS A 150 4.05 3.83 2.32
CA CYS A 150 4.87 2.86 3.04
C CYS A 150 4.23 1.46 3.00
N LEU A 151 2.90 1.35 3.07
CA LEU A 151 2.19 0.09 2.87
C LEU A 151 2.49 -0.51 1.50
N MET A 152 2.36 0.28 0.42
CA MET A 152 2.66 -0.20 -0.94
C MET A 152 4.15 -0.54 -1.12
N LYS A 153 5.05 0.25 -0.54
CA LYS A 153 6.50 -0.03 -0.54
C LYS A 153 6.83 -1.32 0.22
N CYS A 154 6.14 -1.64 1.31
CA CYS A 154 6.26 -2.93 1.98
C CYS A 154 5.86 -4.07 1.04
N THR A 155 4.71 -3.95 0.38
CA THR A 155 4.25 -4.94 -0.62
C THR A 155 5.28 -5.10 -1.74
N ARG A 156 5.77 -3.98 -2.31
CA ARG A 156 6.83 -3.97 -3.34
C ARG A 156 8.07 -4.70 -2.85
N HIS A 157 8.51 -4.46 -1.62
CA HIS A 157 9.68 -5.11 -1.04
C HIS A 157 9.48 -6.62 -0.86
N ILE A 158 8.30 -7.04 -0.40
CA ILE A 158 7.92 -8.46 -0.29
C ILE A 158 8.04 -9.15 -1.65
N ILE A 159 7.44 -8.58 -2.70
CA ILE A 159 7.48 -9.13 -4.06
C ILE A 159 8.93 -9.15 -4.61
N MET A 160 9.67 -8.06 -4.43
CA MET A 160 11.05 -7.95 -4.91
C MET A 160 12.02 -8.90 -4.20
N GLN A 161 11.88 -9.10 -2.89
CA GLN A 161 12.70 -10.05 -2.13
C GLN A 161 12.37 -11.50 -2.52
N ALA A 162 11.08 -11.82 -2.69
CA ALA A 162 10.67 -13.11 -3.23
C ALA A 162 11.27 -13.36 -4.62
N TRP A 163 11.35 -12.32 -5.48
CA TRP A 163 12.01 -12.40 -6.77
C TRP A 163 13.51 -12.66 -6.65
N SER A 164 14.23 -11.90 -5.81
CA SER A 164 15.67 -12.09 -5.62
C SER A 164 16.02 -13.54 -5.23
N ILE A 165 15.17 -14.17 -4.41
CA ILE A 165 15.33 -15.56 -4.01
C ILE A 165 15.01 -16.52 -5.18
N LYS A 166 13.96 -16.25 -5.98
CA LYS A 166 13.62 -17.04 -7.18
C LYS A 166 14.66 -16.92 -8.31
N GLY A 167 15.16 -15.71 -8.59
CA GLY A 167 16.11 -15.42 -9.67
C GLY A 167 17.47 -16.09 -9.49
N VAL A 168 17.90 -16.29 -8.23
CA VAL A 168 19.08 -17.11 -7.92
C VAL A 168 18.89 -18.56 -8.37
N LEU A 169 17.66 -19.11 -8.35
CA LEU A 169 17.38 -20.49 -8.79
C LEU A 169 17.36 -20.63 -10.31
N SER A 170 16.77 -19.67 -11.02
CA SER A 170 16.61 -19.74 -12.49
C SER A 170 17.91 -19.50 -13.26
N SER A 171 18.86 -18.76 -12.68
CA SER A 171 20.22 -18.59 -13.19
C SER A 171 21.02 -19.91 -13.15
N TRP A 172 20.77 -20.75 -12.16
CA TRP A 172 21.43 -22.05 -12.00
C TRP A 172 20.97 -23.13 -12.98
N ASN A 173 19.67 -23.16 -13.31
CA ASN A 173 19.13 -24.12 -14.28
C ASN A 173 19.54 -23.85 -15.73
N ARG A 174 20.18 -22.70 -16.02
CA ARG A 174 20.64 -22.31 -17.37
C ARG A 174 22.12 -22.60 -17.63
N ASP A 175 22.92 -22.95 -16.62
CA ASP A 175 24.37 -23.18 -16.75
C ASP A 175 24.71 -24.68 -16.91
N ASP A 176 24.20 -25.33 -17.96
CA ASP A 176 24.52 -26.74 -18.26
C ASP A 176 25.98 -26.97 -18.72
N ASN A 177 26.68 -25.91 -19.14
CA ASN A 177 28.02 -25.97 -19.74
C ASN A 177 29.21 -25.75 -18.77
N ALA A 178 28.99 -25.64 -17.46
CA ALA A 178 30.09 -25.46 -16.49
C ALA A 178 30.88 -26.77 -16.26
N SER A 179 32.20 -26.68 -16.11
CA SER A 179 33.07 -27.86 -15.87
C SER A 179 32.82 -28.50 -14.49
N ASP A 180 33.00 -29.82 -14.38
CA ASP A 180 32.71 -30.63 -13.16
C ASP A 180 33.40 -30.13 -11.88
N LYS A 181 34.56 -29.48 -11.98
CA LYS A 181 35.25 -28.90 -10.82
C LYS A 181 34.61 -27.60 -10.34
N GLU A 182 33.94 -26.88 -11.23
CA GLU A 182 33.26 -25.62 -10.95
C GLU A 182 31.86 -25.84 -10.35
N LYS A 183 31.20 -26.92 -10.79
CA LYS A 183 29.96 -27.42 -10.18
C LYS A 183 30.17 -27.78 -8.70
N ARG A 184 31.31 -28.37 -8.33
CA ARG A 184 31.57 -28.91 -6.98
C ARG A 184 31.72 -27.87 -5.84
N TRP A 185 32.30 -26.70 -6.08
CA TRP A 185 32.39 -25.65 -5.03
C TRP A 185 31.15 -24.76 -4.98
N LYS A 186 30.41 -24.66 -6.08
CA LYS A 186 29.12 -23.98 -6.15
C LYS A 186 27.96 -24.83 -5.58
N LEU A 187 28.09 -26.16 -5.55
CA LEU A 187 27.06 -27.11 -5.10
C LEU A 187 26.67 -26.98 -3.62
N VAL A 188 27.59 -26.62 -2.70
CA VAL A 188 27.26 -26.59 -1.26
C VAL A 188 26.42 -25.34 -0.90
N PRO A 189 26.77 -24.12 -1.32
CA PRO A 189 25.89 -22.96 -1.16
C PRO A 189 24.60 -23.09 -1.96
N ALA A 190 24.64 -23.66 -3.16
CA ALA A 190 23.47 -23.77 -4.03
C ALA A 190 22.49 -24.87 -3.61
N LEU A 191 22.97 -26.03 -3.14
CA LEU A 191 22.09 -27.03 -2.53
C LEU A 191 21.47 -26.49 -1.25
N TYR A 192 22.23 -25.75 -0.44
CA TYR A 192 21.74 -25.06 0.75
C TYR A 192 20.67 -24.01 0.42
N ILE A 193 20.86 -23.20 -0.63
CA ILE A 193 19.88 -22.18 -1.09
C ILE A 193 18.66 -22.82 -1.79
N ALA A 194 18.84 -23.86 -2.60
CA ALA A 194 17.76 -24.57 -3.26
C ALA A 194 16.83 -25.27 -2.26
N THR A 195 17.38 -25.95 -1.24
CA THR A 195 16.57 -26.51 -0.13
C THR A 195 15.94 -25.43 0.76
N ARG A 196 16.51 -24.22 0.81
CA ARG A 196 16.00 -23.07 1.59
C ARG A 196 14.91 -22.30 0.84
N SER A 197 14.93 -22.31 -0.50
CA SER A 197 14.03 -21.54 -1.35
C SER A 197 12.63 -22.12 -1.50
N GLN A 198 12.49 -23.44 -1.34
CA GLN A 198 11.20 -24.13 -1.42
C GLN A 198 10.35 -23.93 -0.15
N ASP A 199 10.97 -23.46 0.94
CA ASP A 199 10.37 -23.20 2.25
C ASP A 199 10.54 -21.72 2.71
N SER A 200 10.90 -20.81 1.80
CA SER A 200 11.13 -19.41 2.16
C SER A 200 9.79 -18.71 2.38
N PHE A 201 9.51 -18.34 3.64
CA PHE A 201 8.26 -17.68 4.03
C PHE A 201 7.87 -16.49 3.12
N ILE A 202 8.85 -15.69 2.68
CA ILE A 202 8.56 -14.51 1.85
C ILE A 202 8.07 -14.87 0.45
N VAL A 203 8.54 -15.99 -0.10
CA VAL A 203 8.10 -16.50 -1.40
C VAL A 203 6.66 -17.00 -1.30
N ASP A 204 6.35 -17.75 -0.25
CA ASP A 204 4.99 -18.24 0.03
C ASP A 204 4.01 -17.08 0.23
N GLU A 205 4.42 -16.07 1.00
CA GLU A 205 3.59 -14.90 1.27
C GLU A 205 3.33 -14.09 0.00
N ALA A 206 4.35 -13.83 -0.81
CA ALA A 206 4.21 -13.15 -2.10
C ALA A 206 3.27 -13.94 -3.04
N GLN A 207 3.45 -15.25 -3.14
CA GLN A 207 2.61 -16.11 -3.97
C GLN A 207 1.16 -16.10 -3.47
N LYS A 208 0.96 -16.12 -2.16
CA LYS A 208 -0.36 -16.07 -1.54
C LYS A 208 -1.07 -14.74 -1.81
N LEU A 209 -0.38 -13.60 -1.64
CA LEU A 209 -0.96 -12.30 -1.96
C LEU A 209 -1.44 -12.26 -3.42
N ILE A 210 -0.62 -12.74 -4.34
CA ILE A 210 -0.96 -12.81 -5.76
C ILE A 210 -2.15 -13.74 -6.01
N SER A 211 -2.18 -14.95 -5.40
CA SER A 211 -3.31 -15.87 -5.54
C SER A 211 -4.61 -15.31 -4.96
N ASP A 212 -4.50 -14.48 -3.93
CA ASP A 212 -5.64 -13.80 -3.30
C ASP A 212 -6.11 -12.57 -4.10
N GLY A 213 -5.45 -12.26 -5.21
CA GLY A 213 -5.88 -11.25 -6.19
C GLY A 213 -5.26 -9.86 -6.01
N LEU A 214 -4.04 -9.79 -5.48
CA LEU A 214 -3.28 -8.54 -5.29
C LEU A 214 -3.22 -7.68 -6.56
N ASP A 215 -2.98 -8.29 -7.72
CA ASP A 215 -2.94 -7.62 -9.03
C ASP A 215 -4.25 -6.88 -9.35
N ARG A 216 -5.39 -7.52 -9.10
CA ARG A 216 -6.72 -6.92 -9.33
C ARG A 216 -7.00 -5.80 -8.33
N LYS A 217 -6.52 -5.94 -7.09
CA LYS A 217 -6.64 -4.92 -6.05
C LYS A 217 -5.84 -3.68 -6.41
N PHE A 218 -4.56 -3.83 -6.77
CA PHE A 218 -3.71 -2.73 -7.24
C PHE A 218 -4.27 -2.07 -8.51
N PHE A 219 -4.78 -2.86 -9.47
CA PHE A 219 -5.46 -2.30 -10.64
C PHE A 219 -6.69 -1.46 -10.26
N SER A 220 -7.51 -1.93 -9.31
CA SER A 220 -8.70 -1.20 -8.85
C SER A 220 -8.32 0.12 -8.17
N VAL A 221 -7.26 0.11 -7.35
CA VAL A 221 -6.72 1.33 -6.71
C VAL A 221 -6.27 2.34 -7.75
N LEU A 222 -5.49 1.92 -8.75
CA LEU A 222 -5.07 2.80 -9.84
C LEU A 222 -6.29 3.42 -10.55
N GLN A 223 -7.29 2.59 -10.85
CA GLN A 223 -8.50 3.07 -11.49
C GLN A 223 -9.24 4.08 -10.61
N GLU A 224 -9.39 3.83 -9.31
CA GLU A 224 -10.03 4.75 -8.37
C GLU A 224 -9.28 6.08 -8.27
N ASN A 225 -7.95 6.04 -8.16
CA ASN A 225 -7.11 7.25 -8.11
C ASN A 225 -7.26 8.11 -9.36
N LEU A 226 -7.25 7.50 -10.55
CA LEU A 226 -7.38 8.21 -11.83
C LEU A 226 -8.76 8.87 -12.05
N HIS A 227 -9.81 8.32 -11.42
CA HIS A 227 -11.17 8.89 -11.47
C HIS A 227 -11.46 9.81 -10.27
N SER A 228 -10.56 9.85 -9.28
CA SER A 228 -10.74 10.66 -8.09
C SER A 228 -10.74 12.15 -8.45
N ASN A 229 -11.62 12.88 -7.78
CA ASN A 229 -11.68 14.32 -7.83
C ASN A 229 -11.58 14.82 -6.39
N PHE A 230 -10.69 15.77 -6.16
CA PHE A 230 -10.54 16.36 -4.86
C PHE A 230 -11.60 17.45 -4.61
N PRO A 231 -12.10 17.62 -3.36
CA PRO A 231 -13.08 18.66 -3.01
C PRO A 231 -12.73 20.07 -3.50
N GLU A 232 -13.70 20.75 -4.10
CA GLU A 232 -13.55 22.09 -4.73
C GLU A 232 -13.22 23.23 -3.75
N ASN A 233 -13.36 22.99 -2.44
CA ASN A 233 -13.21 23.99 -1.38
C ASN A 233 -11.94 23.82 -0.53
N MET A 234 -10.97 23.01 -0.99
CA MET A 234 -9.70 22.83 -0.29
C MET A 234 -8.74 23.99 -0.55
N ASP A 235 -7.91 24.28 0.46
CA ASP A 235 -6.78 25.21 0.36
C ASP A 235 -5.78 24.79 -0.74
N VAL A 236 -5.18 25.76 -1.43
CA VAL A 236 -4.32 25.52 -2.60
C VAL A 236 -3.08 24.71 -2.23
N ASP A 237 -2.50 24.91 -1.04
CA ASP A 237 -1.30 24.20 -0.63
C ASP A 237 -1.62 22.72 -0.34
N LEU A 238 -2.77 22.47 0.29
CA LEU A 238 -3.26 21.10 0.51
C LEU A 238 -3.64 20.41 -0.81
N TYR A 239 -4.22 21.13 -1.77
CA TYR A 239 -4.50 20.56 -3.09
C TYR A 239 -3.23 20.18 -3.85
N THR A 240 -2.20 21.02 -3.78
CA THR A 240 -0.90 20.75 -4.42
C THR A 240 -0.26 19.51 -3.81
N LEU A 241 -0.22 19.43 -2.48
CA LEU A 241 0.26 18.25 -1.76
C LEU A 241 -0.52 17.00 -2.18
N TRP A 242 -1.86 17.06 -2.19
CA TRP A 242 -2.70 15.94 -2.59
C TRP A 242 -2.33 15.41 -3.98
N ALA A 243 -2.19 16.33 -4.94
CA ALA A 243 -1.92 15.96 -6.31
C ALA A 243 -0.57 15.26 -6.46
N GLU A 244 0.47 15.74 -5.77
CA GLU A 244 1.78 15.11 -5.77
C GLU A 244 1.75 13.72 -5.14
N GLU A 245 1.12 13.58 -3.96
CA GLU A 245 1.06 12.32 -3.24
C GLU A 245 0.25 11.24 -3.98
N ILE A 246 -0.83 11.61 -4.69
CA ILE A 246 -1.60 10.69 -5.54
C ILE A 246 -0.78 10.19 -6.72
N VAL A 247 -0.05 11.09 -7.41
CA VAL A 247 0.78 10.67 -8.55
C VAL A 247 1.91 9.74 -8.08
N ILE A 248 2.49 9.99 -6.90
CA ILE A 248 3.48 9.07 -6.29
C ILE A 248 2.85 7.70 -6.03
N GLU A 249 1.63 7.67 -5.50
CA GLU A 249 0.90 6.43 -5.26
C GLU A 249 0.60 5.65 -6.55
N ASP A 250 0.17 6.34 -7.61
CA ASP A 250 -0.08 5.71 -8.93
C ASP A 250 1.19 5.07 -9.50
N ASN A 251 2.34 5.73 -9.36
CA ASN A 251 3.63 5.16 -9.76
C ASN A 251 4.01 3.94 -8.91
N LEU A 252 3.79 3.97 -7.59
CA LEU A 252 4.03 2.81 -6.72
C LEU A 252 3.13 1.63 -7.10
N VAL A 253 1.88 1.89 -7.47
CA VAL A 253 0.96 0.86 -7.94
C VAL A 253 1.46 0.22 -9.22
N LEU A 254 1.88 1.02 -10.20
CA LEU A 254 2.45 0.53 -11.46
C LEU A 254 3.76 -0.24 -11.24
N ASP A 255 4.61 0.20 -10.31
CA ASP A 255 5.81 -0.51 -9.86
C ASP A 255 5.49 -1.92 -9.38
N VAL A 256 4.51 -2.06 -8.48
CA VAL A 256 4.11 -3.36 -7.94
C VAL A 256 3.50 -4.24 -9.02
N LEU A 257 2.63 -3.69 -9.87
CA LEU A 257 2.02 -4.44 -10.98
C LEU A 257 3.08 -4.95 -11.96
N PHE A 258 4.08 -4.13 -12.31
CA PHE A 258 5.19 -4.55 -13.16
C PHE A 258 5.94 -5.73 -12.54
N LEU A 259 6.30 -5.66 -11.26
CA LEU A 259 7.00 -6.74 -10.57
C LEU A 259 6.17 -8.04 -10.51
N ILE A 260 4.85 -7.94 -10.34
CA ILE A 260 3.96 -9.10 -10.33
C ILE A 260 3.95 -9.78 -11.71
N PHE A 261 3.74 -9.00 -12.78
CA PHE A 261 3.58 -9.55 -14.13
C PHE A 261 4.88 -10.02 -14.77
N TYR A 262 6.00 -9.39 -14.42
CA TYR A 262 7.30 -9.74 -14.97
C TYR A 262 7.73 -11.17 -14.59
N GLU A 263 7.34 -11.69 -13.42
CA GLU A 263 7.87 -12.98 -12.94
C GLU A 263 6.84 -13.93 -12.34
N PHE A 264 5.83 -13.42 -11.62
CA PHE A 264 5.03 -14.29 -10.74
C PHE A 264 3.73 -14.76 -11.35
N CYS A 265 3.07 -13.90 -12.14
CA CYS A 265 1.73 -14.17 -12.64
C CYS A 265 1.59 -13.69 -14.09
N PRO A 266 1.29 -14.58 -15.05
CA PRO A 266 0.95 -14.12 -16.39
C PRO A 266 -0.33 -13.28 -16.32
N CYS A 267 -0.32 -12.15 -17.00
CA CYS A 267 -1.48 -11.26 -17.04
C CYS A 267 -2.64 -11.95 -17.76
N THR A 268 -3.80 -12.06 -17.11
CA THR A 268 -4.99 -12.61 -17.75
C THR A 268 -5.44 -11.74 -18.92
N GLY A 269 -5.98 -12.33 -19.98
CA GLY A 269 -6.48 -11.56 -21.13
C GLY A 269 -7.59 -10.56 -20.78
N GLU A 270 -8.35 -10.80 -19.70
CA GLU A 270 -9.32 -9.82 -19.19
C GLU A 270 -8.62 -8.59 -18.59
N LEU A 271 -7.63 -8.81 -17.73
CA LEU A 271 -6.89 -7.73 -17.09
C LEU A 271 -6.03 -6.96 -18.10
N TRP A 272 -5.40 -7.66 -19.05
CA TRP A 272 -4.64 -7.04 -20.13
C TRP A 272 -5.49 -6.05 -20.95
N LYS A 273 -6.72 -6.44 -21.34
CA LYS A 273 -7.66 -5.55 -22.02
C LYS A 273 -7.99 -4.31 -21.19
N LYS A 274 -8.18 -4.46 -19.88
CA LYS A 274 -8.43 -3.34 -18.97
C LYS A 274 -7.21 -2.41 -18.88
N LEU A 275 -5.99 -2.95 -18.82
CA LEU A 275 -4.74 -2.16 -18.88
C LEU A 275 -4.62 -1.40 -20.20
N CYS A 276 -5.01 -1.99 -21.34
CA CYS A 276 -5.04 -1.28 -22.62
C CYS A 276 -6.02 -0.10 -22.59
N SER A 277 -7.24 -0.30 -22.08
CA SER A 277 -8.21 0.79 -21.94
C SER A 277 -7.71 1.89 -21.01
N LEU A 278 -6.99 1.52 -19.94
CA LEU A 278 -6.37 2.49 -19.03
C LEU A 278 -5.27 3.29 -19.74
N TYR A 279 -4.43 2.64 -20.56
CA TYR A 279 -3.42 3.32 -21.35
C TYR A 279 -4.00 4.23 -22.43
N GLU A 280 -5.10 3.83 -23.08
CA GLU A 280 -5.84 4.69 -23.99
C GLU A 280 -6.34 5.95 -23.27
N GLY A 281 -6.84 5.81 -22.05
CA GLY A 281 -7.21 6.94 -21.20
C GLY A 281 -6.04 7.86 -20.85
N PHE A 282 -4.84 7.30 -20.64
CA PHE A 282 -3.60 8.06 -20.40
C PHE A 282 -3.19 8.92 -21.59
N ILE A 283 -3.35 8.40 -22.81
CA ILE A 283 -3.00 9.10 -24.05
C ILE A 283 -4.06 10.15 -24.40
N SER A 284 -5.33 9.81 -24.25
CA SER A 284 -6.46 10.70 -24.55
C SER A 284 -6.68 11.78 -23.48
N ASN A 285 -5.91 11.76 -22.39
CA ASN A 285 -6.06 12.64 -21.22
C ASN A 285 -7.49 12.63 -20.65
N SER A 286 -8.12 11.45 -20.61
CA SER A 286 -9.48 11.27 -20.08
C SER A 286 -9.53 11.22 -18.54
N TYR A 287 -8.38 11.14 -17.88
CA TYR A 287 -8.25 11.08 -16.43
C TYR A 287 -7.85 12.43 -15.83
N ASN A 288 -7.79 12.47 -14.50
CA ASN A 288 -7.44 13.65 -13.72
C ASN A 288 -5.99 14.16 -13.90
N PHE A 289 -5.16 13.60 -14.79
CA PHE A 289 -3.77 14.07 -15.02
C PHE A 289 -3.65 15.56 -15.33
N GLY A 290 -4.59 16.14 -16.08
CA GLY A 290 -4.60 17.58 -16.31
C GLY A 290 -4.79 18.40 -15.02
N LYS A 291 -5.51 17.84 -14.04
CA LYS A 291 -5.71 18.42 -12.71
C LYS A 291 -4.51 18.18 -11.79
N LEU A 292 -3.85 17.03 -11.93
CA LEU A 292 -2.69 16.63 -11.13
C LEU A 292 -1.38 17.30 -11.57
N ALA A 293 -1.31 17.86 -12.78
CA ALA A 293 -0.14 18.56 -13.33
C ALA A 293 0.08 19.96 -12.70
N VAL A 294 0.15 20.01 -11.36
CA VAL A 294 0.26 21.24 -10.55
C VAL A 294 1.69 21.70 -10.34
N SER A 295 2.66 20.78 -10.42
CA SER A 295 4.09 21.01 -10.21
C SER A 295 4.94 20.30 -11.27
N ALA A 296 6.22 20.66 -11.36
CA ALA A 296 7.16 20.02 -12.29
C ALA A 296 7.40 18.55 -11.91
N GLU A 297 7.42 18.27 -10.62
CA GLU A 297 7.55 16.96 -9.99
C GLU A 297 6.35 16.07 -10.34
N ALA A 298 5.13 16.61 -10.22
CA ALA A 298 3.91 15.89 -10.61
C ALA A 298 3.88 15.61 -12.11
N VAL A 299 4.25 16.57 -12.96
CA VAL A 299 4.33 16.37 -14.43
C VAL A 299 5.35 15.28 -14.80
N SER A 300 6.53 15.31 -14.20
CA SER A 300 7.56 14.28 -14.40
C SER A 300 7.06 12.90 -13.98
N SER A 301 6.38 12.83 -12.83
CA SER A 301 5.86 11.57 -12.29
C SER A 301 4.67 11.03 -13.10
N ILE A 302 3.82 11.89 -13.66
CA ILE A 302 2.77 11.49 -14.62
C ILE A 302 3.40 10.89 -15.88
N TYR A 303 4.48 11.50 -16.39
CA TYR A 303 5.20 10.96 -17.54
C TYR A 303 5.82 9.59 -17.23
N HIS A 304 6.39 9.41 -16.03
CA HIS A 304 6.90 8.13 -15.58
C HIS A 304 5.80 7.06 -15.55
N ALA A 305 4.64 7.36 -14.96
CA ALA A 305 3.49 6.46 -14.93
C ALA A 305 3.04 6.03 -16.35
N LYS A 306 3.05 6.95 -17.32
CA LYS A 306 2.74 6.65 -18.73
C LYS A 306 3.73 5.66 -19.33
N LEU A 307 5.03 5.87 -19.12
CA LEU A 307 6.06 4.95 -19.61
C LEU A 307 5.96 3.59 -18.95
N GLN A 308 5.69 3.56 -17.65
CA GLN A 308 5.64 2.32 -16.90
C GLN A 308 4.46 1.45 -17.28
N LEU A 309 3.27 2.03 -17.47
CA LEU A 309 2.12 1.28 -17.98
C LEU A 309 2.38 0.72 -19.38
N LEU A 310 3.07 1.49 -20.25
CA LEU A 310 3.48 0.98 -21.56
C LEU A 310 4.44 -0.21 -21.44
N LEU A 311 5.42 -0.15 -20.53
CA LEU A 311 6.33 -1.27 -20.27
C LEU A 311 5.57 -2.51 -19.78
N ILE A 312 4.61 -2.34 -18.87
CA ILE A 312 3.74 -3.43 -18.43
C ILE A 312 2.99 -4.04 -19.63
N LEU A 313 2.42 -3.22 -20.51
CA LEU A 313 1.70 -3.72 -21.69
C LEU A 313 2.59 -4.48 -22.67
N ILE A 314 3.83 -4.02 -22.87
CA ILE A 314 4.81 -4.69 -23.74
C ILE A 314 5.22 -6.03 -23.12
N GLU A 315 5.54 -6.04 -21.84
CA GLU A 315 5.95 -7.25 -21.11
C GLU A 315 4.84 -8.30 -21.12
N THR A 316 3.62 -7.89 -20.76
CA THR A 316 2.47 -8.78 -20.65
C THR A 316 1.89 -9.23 -22.00
N LEU A 317 2.28 -8.59 -23.10
CA LEU A 317 1.94 -9.08 -24.44
C LEU A 317 2.70 -10.36 -24.78
N ASP A 318 3.91 -10.54 -24.22
CA ASP A 318 4.75 -11.72 -24.41
C ASP A 318 4.91 -12.06 -25.91
N LEU A 319 5.41 -11.06 -26.65
CA LEU A 319 5.48 -11.12 -28.11
C LEU A 319 6.34 -12.29 -28.60
N GLU A 320 7.35 -12.71 -27.83
CA GLU A 320 8.21 -13.85 -28.17
C GLU A 320 7.41 -15.16 -28.20
N ASN A 321 6.61 -15.44 -27.16
CA ASN A 321 5.76 -16.61 -27.14
C ASN A 321 4.65 -16.54 -28.19
N LEU A 322 4.06 -15.35 -28.41
CA LEU A 322 3.08 -15.16 -29.48
C LEU A 322 3.67 -15.44 -30.87
N LEU A 323 4.88 -14.96 -31.16
CA LEU A 323 5.57 -15.18 -32.43
C LEU A 323 5.96 -16.65 -32.61
N GLN A 324 6.46 -17.29 -31.55
CA GLN A 324 6.79 -18.71 -31.56
C GLN A 324 5.56 -19.57 -31.87
N MET A 325 4.39 -19.24 -31.29
CA MET A 325 3.15 -19.94 -31.59
C MET A 325 2.68 -19.76 -33.04
N VAL A 326 2.81 -18.54 -33.58
CA VAL A 326 2.49 -18.26 -34.99
C VAL A 326 3.39 -19.07 -35.91
N HIS A 327 4.68 -19.14 -35.58
CA HIS A 327 5.65 -19.94 -36.32
C HIS A 327 5.34 -21.44 -36.24
N ASP A 328 4.95 -21.93 -35.06
CA ASP A 328 4.69 -23.35 -34.80
C ASP A 328 3.26 -23.79 -35.17
N GLU A 329 2.49 -22.93 -35.86
CA GLU A 329 1.07 -23.15 -36.23
C GLU A 329 0.19 -23.61 -35.05
N THR A 330 0.58 -23.23 -33.82
CA THR A 330 -0.08 -23.73 -32.61
C THR A 330 -1.45 -23.05 -32.48
N PRO A 331 -2.56 -23.81 -32.35
CA PRO A 331 -3.87 -23.20 -32.26
C PRO A 331 -3.99 -22.31 -31.00
N PHE A 332 -4.34 -21.04 -31.19
CA PHE A 332 -4.59 -20.07 -30.10
C PHE A 332 -5.61 -20.54 -29.04
N ARG A 333 -6.38 -21.61 -29.32
CA ARG A 333 -7.31 -22.22 -28.36
C ARG A 333 -6.62 -22.90 -27.17
N LEU A 334 -5.36 -23.35 -27.31
CA LEU A 334 -4.65 -24.00 -26.21
C LEU A 334 -4.27 -23.03 -25.07
N LEU A 335 -4.24 -21.72 -25.34
CA LEU A 335 -4.09 -20.66 -24.33
C LEU A 335 -5.36 -20.49 -23.47
N LEU A 336 -6.57 -20.70 -24.00
CA LEU A 336 -7.81 -20.45 -23.26
C LEU A 336 -8.24 -21.59 -22.33
N THR A 337 -7.52 -22.72 -22.34
CA THR A 337 -7.83 -23.91 -21.53
C THR A 337 -6.80 -24.23 -20.45
N VAL A 338 -5.69 -23.47 -20.37
CA VAL A 338 -4.65 -23.64 -19.33
C VAL A 338 -4.49 -22.36 -18.48
N HIS A 339 -5.48 -21.46 -18.49
CA HIS A 339 -5.54 -20.28 -17.63
C HIS A 339 -6.65 -20.39 -16.59
#